data_AF-A0A485AR71-F1
#
_entry.id   AF-A0A485AR71-F1
#
_cell.length_a   1.000
_cell.length_b   1.000
_cell.length_c   1.000
_cell.angle_alpha   90.00
_cell.angle_beta   90.00
_cell.angle_gamma   90.00
#
_symmetry.space_group_name_H-M   'P 1'
#
loop_
_entity.id
_entity.type
_entity.pdbx_description
1 polymer ?
#
loop_
_entity_poly.entity_id
_entity_poly.type
_entity_poly.pdbx_seq_one_letter_code
_entity_poly.pdbx_strand_id
1 'polypeptide(L)'
;MPTPAAAEAIAQAVAEGGEGCLLGGFVHSSNWDPAAMENLLRSAARWRLDLDLHIDEELNDHPRGLAWLAESLSRHAFPGHICCSHGCALASGSEEQAEKILRQLAAHSVTLIALPMTNLLLQDAVTGRTPRQRGITLLQEARSAGVATLLGCDNVQDAFCPAGSL
;
A
#
# COMPACT_ATOMS: atom_id res chain seq x y z
N MET A 1 3.09 -17.29 -4.78
CA MET A 1 3.50 -15.94 -5.20
C MET A 1 3.91 -15.96 -6.66
N PRO A 2 3.59 -14.93 -7.46
CA PRO A 2 3.75 -15.00 -8.91
C PRO A 2 5.22 -15.10 -9.29
N THR A 3 5.53 -16.08 -10.15
CA THR A 3 6.82 -16.18 -10.83
C THR A 3 7.01 -14.97 -11.76
N PRO A 4 8.24 -14.68 -12.22
CA PRO A 4 8.47 -13.58 -13.16
C PRO A 4 7.56 -13.65 -14.40
N ALA A 5 7.36 -14.85 -14.96
CA ALA A 5 6.48 -15.07 -16.11
C ALA A 5 5.00 -14.80 -15.78
N ALA A 6 4.54 -15.17 -14.57
CA ALA A 6 3.18 -14.89 -14.15
C ALA A 6 2.95 -13.38 -13.93
N ALA A 7 3.89 -12.69 -13.29
CA ALA A 7 3.82 -11.24 -13.10
C ALA A 7 3.81 -10.48 -14.44
N GLU A 8 4.64 -10.91 -15.39
CA GLU A 8 4.65 -10.37 -16.75
C GLU A 8 3.30 -10.57 -17.46
N ALA A 9 2.74 -11.78 -17.41
CA ALA A 9 1.45 -12.07 -18.05
C ALA A 9 0.30 -11.24 -17.47
N ILE A 10 0.30 -11.01 -16.15
CA ILE A 10 -0.70 -10.15 -15.48
C ILE A 10 -0.51 -8.69 -15.93
N ALA A 11 0.71 -8.17 -15.89
CA ALA A 11 0.98 -6.78 -16.30
C ALA A 11 0.62 -6.54 -17.77
N GLN A 12 0.93 -7.48 -18.65
CA GLN A 12 0.51 -7.43 -20.05
C GLN A 12 -1.01 -7.36 -20.17
N ALA A 13 -1.74 -8.27 -19.51
CA ALA A 13 -3.20 -8.29 -19.57
C ALA A 13 -3.84 -6.98 -19.05
N VAL A 14 -3.25 -6.38 -18.01
CA VAL A 14 -3.68 -5.07 -17.50
C VAL A 14 -3.41 -3.96 -18.51
N ALA A 15 -2.23 -3.93 -19.14
CA ALA A 15 -1.88 -2.94 -20.15
C ALA A 15 -2.77 -3.03 -21.40
N GLU A 16 -3.18 -4.24 -21.79
CA GLU A 16 -4.14 -4.49 -22.87
C GLU A 16 -5.56 -4.02 -22.53
N GLY A 17 -5.86 -3.76 -21.26
CA GLY A 17 -7.13 -3.20 -20.78
C GLY A 17 -7.38 -1.76 -21.20
N GLY A 18 -6.34 -1.02 -21.61
CA GLY A 18 -6.45 0.33 -22.17
C GLY A 18 -5.77 1.42 -21.35
N GLU A 19 -6.03 2.67 -21.75
CA GLU A 19 -5.45 3.85 -21.09
C GLU A 19 -6.00 4.02 -19.67
N GLY A 20 -5.12 4.35 -18.72
CA GLY A 20 -5.48 4.56 -17.32
C GLY A 20 -5.61 3.29 -16.48
N CYS A 21 -5.34 2.10 -17.04
CA CYS A 21 -5.23 0.88 -16.25
C CYS A 21 -4.02 0.94 -15.30
N LEU A 22 -4.21 0.47 -14.07
CA LEU A 22 -3.18 0.39 -13.03
C LEU A 22 -2.90 -1.07 -12.71
N LEU A 23 -1.64 -1.43 -12.45
CA LEU A 23 -1.33 -2.76 -11.94
C LEU A 23 -1.50 -2.80 -10.42
N GLY A 24 -2.43 -3.63 -9.97
CA GLY A 24 -2.73 -3.84 -8.56
C GLY A 24 -1.74 -4.78 -7.86
N GLY A 25 -1.62 -4.65 -6.54
CA GLY A 25 -0.92 -5.62 -5.69
C GLY A 25 -1.50 -5.69 -4.28
N PHE A 26 -1.57 -6.89 -3.71
CA PHE A 26 -1.97 -7.11 -2.31
C PHE A 26 -0.74 -7.56 -1.51
N VAL A 27 -0.26 -6.69 -0.63
CA VAL A 27 0.98 -6.84 0.13
C VAL A 27 0.66 -6.83 1.62
N HIS A 28 0.81 -7.99 2.27
CA HIS A 28 0.50 -8.20 3.67
C HIS A 28 1.50 -9.20 4.27
N SER A 29 1.76 -9.17 5.58
CA SER A 29 2.76 -10.03 6.22
C SER A 29 2.51 -11.52 6.00
N SER A 30 1.24 -11.94 5.92
CA SER A 30 0.82 -13.31 5.64
C SER A 30 1.17 -13.83 4.25
N ASN A 31 1.49 -12.93 3.31
CA ASN A 31 1.78 -13.26 1.93
C ASN A 31 3.14 -12.66 1.47
N TRP A 32 3.93 -12.11 2.39
CA TRP A 32 5.14 -11.36 2.05
C TRP A 32 6.16 -12.18 1.26
N ASP A 33 6.53 -11.68 0.08
CA ASP A 33 7.59 -12.23 -0.77
C ASP A 33 8.28 -11.07 -1.53
N PRO A 34 9.54 -10.74 -1.20
CA PRO A 34 10.25 -9.64 -1.85
C PRO A 34 10.54 -9.92 -3.34
N ALA A 35 10.67 -11.18 -3.75
CA ALA A 35 10.86 -11.51 -5.16
C ALA A 35 9.58 -11.25 -5.97
N ALA A 36 8.41 -11.50 -5.39
CA ALA A 36 7.13 -11.17 -6.00
C ALA A 36 6.96 -9.65 -6.17
N MET A 37 7.34 -8.87 -5.15
CA MET A 37 7.29 -7.41 -5.20
C MET A 37 8.24 -6.85 -6.26
N GLU A 38 9.45 -7.41 -6.38
CA GLU A 38 10.39 -7.04 -7.44
C GLU A 38 9.84 -7.37 -8.84
N ASN A 39 9.25 -8.55 -9.01
CA ASN A 39 8.62 -8.92 -10.28
C ASN A 39 7.48 -7.97 -10.63
N LEU A 40 6.64 -7.58 -9.67
CA LEU A 40 5.56 -6.62 -9.86
C LEU A 40 6.09 -5.26 -10.33
N LEU A 41 7.09 -4.68 -9.63
CA LEU A 41 7.69 -3.40 -10.01
C LEU A 41 8.32 -3.46 -11.41
N ARG A 42 9.03 -4.55 -11.71
CA ARG A 42 9.72 -4.73 -13.00
C ARG A 42 8.73 -4.85 -14.15
N SER A 43 7.68 -5.66 -13.98
CA SER A 43 6.65 -5.85 -15.01
C SER A 43 5.85 -4.56 -15.24
N ALA A 44 5.46 -3.86 -14.18
CA ALA A 44 4.79 -2.56 -14.30
C ALA A 44 5.64 -1.54 -15.05
N ALA A 45 6.94 -1.43 -14.72
CA ALA A 45 7.85 -0.52 -15.40
C ALA A 45 8.00 -0.85 -16.89
N ARG A 46 8.06 -2.13 -17.26
CA ARG A 46 8.15 -2.57 -18.65
C ARG A 46 6.91 -2.22 -19.46
N TRP A 47 5.73 -2.39 -18.88
CA TRP A 47 4.44 -2.08 -19.51
C TRP A 47 3.99 -0.62 -19.30
N ARG A 48 4.81 0.19 -18.63
CA ARG A 48 4.54 1.61 -18.32
C ARG A 48 3.22 1.80 -17.56
N LEU A 49 2.95 0.90 -16.64
CA LEU A 49 1.79 0.95 -15.76
C LEU A 49 2.17 1.65 -14.45
N ASP A 50 1.29 2.52 -13.99
CA ASP A 50 1.29 2.99 -12.61
C ASP A 50 0.78 1.87 -11.69
N LEU A 51 1.03 2.01 -10.38
CA LEU A 51 0.73 0.99 -9.38
C LEU A 51 -0.31 1.47 -8.38
N ASP A 52 -1.22 0.57 -7.99
CA ASP A 52 -2.06 0.72 -6.80
C ASP A 52 -1.90 -0.49 -5.89
N LEU A 53 -1.29 -0.26 -4.74
CA LEU A 53 -0.91 -1.30 -3.80
C LEU A 53 -1.79 -1.22 -2.57
N HIS A 54 -2.57 -2.27 -2.35
CA HIS A 54 -3.12 -2.55 -1.03
C HIS A 54 -1.97 -3.07 -0.16
N ILE A 55 -1.42 -2.23 0.70
CA ILE A 55 -0.12 -2.47 1.34
C ILE A 55 -0.17 -2.27 2.85
N ASP A 56 0.31 -3.29 3.58
CA ASP A 56 0.47 -3.28 5.03
C ASP A 56 -0.83 -2.87 5.78
N GLU A 57 -2.00 -3.35 5.31
CA GLU A 57 -3.28 -3.22 6.01
C GLU A 57 -3.34 -4.20 7.22
N GLU A 58 -2.53 -3.92 8.23
CA GLU A 58 -2.44 -4.70 9.46
C GLU A 58 -1.84 -3.87 10.60
N LEU A 59 -1.83 -4.43 11.82
CA LEU A 59 -1.24 -3.80 13.01
C LEU A 59 0.08 -4.46 13.43
N ASN A 60 0.85 -4.92 12.45
CA ASN A 60 2.21 -5.40 12.67
C ASN A 60 3.13 -4.21 12.98
N ASP A 61 4.03 -4.36 13.95
CA ASP A 61 4.97 -3.30 14.33
C ASP A 61 6.08 -3.08 13.29
N HIS A 62 6.17 -3.95 12.28
CA HIS A 62 7.08 -3.80 11.15
C HIS A 62 6.32 -3.77 9.81
N PRO A 63 6.15 -2.59 9.17
CA PRO A 63 5.50 -2.44 7.86
C PRO A 63 6.41 -2.98 6.74
N ARG A 64 6.33 -4.30 6.48
CA ARG A 64 7.28 -4.99 5.59
C ARG A 64 7.23 -4.46 4.15
N GLY A 65 6.04 -4.22 3.63
CA GLY A 65 5.84 -3.74 2.27
C GLY A 65 6.43 -2.36 2.06
N LEU A 66 5.99 -1.39 2.88
CA LEU A 66 6.42 0.01 2.77
C LEU A 66 7.92 0.17 3.07
N ALA A 67 8.45 -0.55 4.06
CA ALA A 67 9.89 -0.54 4.34
C ALA A 67 10.70 -1.04 3.14
N TRP A 68 10.30 -2.17 2.55
CA TRP A 68 10.97 -2.71 1.37
C TRP A 68 10.83 -1.79 0.16
N LEU A 69 9.64 -1.21 -0.06
CA LEU A 69 9.38 -0.29 -1.17
C LEU A 69 10.28 0.94 -1.07
N ALA A 70 10.34 1.57 0.10
CA ALA A 70 11.22 2.71 0.38
C ALA A 70 12.69 2.41 0.09
N GLU A 71 13.18 1.23 0.52
CA GLU A 71 14.54 0.78 0.27
C GLU A 71 14.79 0.49 -1.22
N SER A 72 13.83 -0.15 -1.89
CA SER A 72 13.91 -0.51 -3.30
C SER A 72 13.97 0.73 -4.18
N LEU A 73 13.08 1.71 -3.95
CA LEU A 73 13.03 2.96 -4.69
C LEU A 73 14.27 3.83 -4.49
N SER A 74 14.86 3.79 -3.27
CA SER A 74 16.13 4.46 -2.97
C SER A 74 17.29 3.93 -3.83
N ARG A 75 17.24 2.67 -4.28
CA ARG A 75 18.25 2.07 -5.17
C ARG A 75 17.90 2.22 -6.65
N HIS A 76 16.63 2.06 -6.99
CA HIS A 76 16.15 2.08 -8.36
C HIS A 76 14.83 2.84 -8.42
N ALA A 77 14.85 4.02 -9.05
CA ALA A 77 13.64 4.79 -9.27
C ALA A 77 12.65 4.00 -10.13
N PHE A 78 11.39 3.97 -9.72
CA PHE A 78 10.29 3.48 -10.54
C PHE A 78 9.82 4.60 -11.49
N PRO A 79 9.63 4.32 -12.79
CA PRO A 79 9.34 5.37 -13.77
C PRO A 79 7.89 5.89 -13.73
N GLY A 80 6.98 5.20 -13.05
CA GLY A 80 5.57 5.60 -12.90
C GLY A 80 5.24 6.15 -11.51
N HIS A 81 3.94 6.29 -11.24
CA HIS A 81 3.37 6.65 -9.95
C HIS A 81 2.98 5.41 -9.15
N ILE A 82 3.13 5.45 -7.83
CA ILE A 82 2.72 4.37 -6.92
C ILE A 82 1.74 4.90 -5.88
N CYS A 83 0.53 4.38 -5.87
CA CYS A 83 -0.42 4.54 -4.78
C CYS A 83 -0.21 3.42 -3.75
N CYS A 84 -0.09 3.80 -2.49
CA CYS A 84 -0.02 2.91 -1.34
C CYS A 84 -1.27 3.11 -0.50
N SER A 85 -2.24 2.22 -0.69
CA SER A 85 -3.51 2.21 0.03
C SER A 85 -3.35 1.50 1.38
N HIS A 86 -4.05 2.00 2.40
CA HIS A 86 -4.03 1.56 3.80
C HIS A 86 -2.76 1.96 4.56
N GLY A 87 -1.66 1.22 4.43
CA GLY A 87 -0.41 1.48 5.14
C GLY A 87 -0.56 1.51 6.67
N CYS A 88 -1.52 0.77 7.23
CA CYS A 88 -1.89 0.80 8.64
C CYS A 88 -0.72 0.48 9.58
N ALA A 89 0.14 -0.46 9.19
CA ALA A 89 1.25 -0.92 10.01
C ALA A 89 2.28 0.19 10.33
N LEU A 90 2.35 1.27 9.53
CA LEU A 90 3.17 2.44 9.86
C LEU A 90 2.82 3.03 11.23
N ALA A 91 1.54 3.01 11.61
CA ALA A 91 1.09 3.56 12.88
C ALA A 91 1.29 2.60 14.07
N SER A 92 1.67 1.35 13.81
CA SER A 92 1.93 0.34 14.85
C SER A 92 3.40 0.19 15.20
N GLY A 93 4.31 0.63 14.32
CA GLY A 93 5.76 0.62 14.55
C GLY A 93 6.27 1.79 15.39
N SER A 94 7.60 1.94 15.44
CA SER A 94 8.23 3.09 16.12
C SER A 94 8.20 4.36 15.26
N GLU A 95 8.17 5.53 15.91
CA GLU A 95 8.23 6.83 15.23
C GLU A 95 9.47 6.95 14.34
N GLU A 96 10.64 6.53 14.83
CA GLU A 96 11.90 6.54 14.06
C GLU A 96 11.80 5.70 12.77
N GLN A 97 11.17 4.51 12.84
CA GLN A 97 10.98 3.66 11.67
C GLN A 97 10.04 4.32 10.66
N ALA A 98 8.91 4.85 11.13
CA ALA A 98 7.95 5.53 10.28
C ALA A 98 8.57 6.77 9.59
N GLU A 99 9.26 7.63 10.34
CA GLU A 99 9.93 8.81 9.80
C GLU A 99 10.94 8.46 8.71
N LYS A 100 11.73 7.40 8.93
CA LYS A 100 12.71 6.93 7.94
C LYS A 100 12.03 6.49 6.65
N ILE A 101 10.98 5.67 6.75
CA ILE A 101 10.23 5.16 5.59
C ILE A 101 9.60 6.33 4.83
N LEU A 102 8.88 7.20 5.53
CA LEU A 102 8.19 8.34 4.92
C LEU A 102 9.17 9.29 4.22
N ARG A 103 10.33 9.58 4.82
CA ARG A 103 11.36 10.41 4.21
C ARG A 103 11.91 9.81 2.92
N GLN A 104 12.09 8.49 2.88
CA GLN A 104 12.53 7.80 1.66
C GLN A 104 11.44 7.86 0.58
N LEU A 105 10.19 7.57 0.92
CA LEU A 105 9.08 7.62 -0.04
C LEU A 105 8.84 9.04 -0.59
N ALA A 106 9.06 10.09 0.21
CA ALA A 106 8.90 11.48 -0.21
C ALA A 106 9.82 11.90 -1.36
N ALA A 107 10.92 11.17 -1.59
CA ALA A 107 11.82 11.42 -2.72
C ALA A 107 11.32 10.84 -4.05
N HIS A 108 10.17 10.17 -4.06
CA HIS A 108 9.63 9.43 -5.19
C HIS A 108 8.16 9.79 -5.45
N SER A 109 7.65 9.41 -6.63
CA SER A 109 6.24 9.59 -7.02
C SER A 109 5.34 8.57 -6.29
N VAL A 110 5.16 8.78 -4.99
CA VAL A 110 4.36 7.92 -4.11
C VAL A 110 3.24 8.71 -3.44
N THR A 111 2.03 8.16 -3.44
CA THR A 111 0.89 8.67 -2.68
C THR A 111 0.47 7.66 -1.61
N LEU A 112 0.38 8.10 -0.37
CA LEU A 112 -0.20 7.33 0.74
C LEU A 112 -1.70 7.62 0.86
N ILE A 113 -2.55 6.59 0.78
CA ILE A 113 -4.00 6.73 0.84
C ILE A 113 -4.51 6.08 2.13
N ALA A 114 -5.11 6.86 3.01
CA ALA A 114 -5.82 6.31 4.16
C ALA A 114 -7.28 6.07 3.83
N LEU A 115 -7.88 5.03 4.42
CA LEU A 115 -9.28 4.67 4.20
C LEU A 115 -10.01 4.58 5.53
N PRO A 116 -10.30 5.75 6.18
CA PRO A 116 -10.57 5.79 7.61
C PRO A 116 -11.79 4.98 8.06
N MET A 117 -12.85 4.94 7.26
CA MET A 117 -14.08 4.20 7.63
C MET A 117 -13.80 2.71 7.73
N THR A 118 -13.21 2.12 6.69
CA THR A 118 -12.85 0.70 6.69
C THR A 118 -11.76 0.40 7.71
N ASN A 119 -10.71 1.22 7.81
CA ASN A 119 -9.63 0.94 8.76
C ASN A 119 -10.12 0.99 10.22
N LEU A 120 -10.95 1.97 10.60
CA LEU A 120 -11.51 2.03 11.95
C LEU A 120 -12.44 0.85 12.29
N LEU A 121 -13.05 0.24 11.27
CA LEU A 121 -13.92 -0.92 11.43
C LEU A 121 -13.13 -2.22 11.53
N LEU A 122 -12.14 -2.41 10.66
CA LEU A 122 -11.42 -3.69 10.51
C LEU A 122 -10.20 -3.82 11.42
N GLN A 123 -9.51 -2.71 11.70
CA GLN A 123 -8.26 -2.77 12.47
C GLN A 123 -8.55 -2.98 13.96
N ASP A 124 -7.72 -3.82 14.59
CA ASP A 124 -7.87 -4.25 15.99
C ASP A 124 -9.24 -4.92 16.32
N ALA A 125 -9.98 -5.34 15.28
CA ALA A 125 -11.29 -6.00 15.39
C ALA A 125 -11.14 -7.47 15.79
N VAL A 126 -10.72 -7.70 17.04
CA VAL A 126 -10.56 -9.03 17.63
C VAL A 126 -11.73 -9.39 18.54
N THR A 127 -11.98 -10.69 18.73
CA THR A 127 -13.01 -11.17 19.65
C THR A 127 -12.54 -11.11 21.11
N GLY A 128 -13.48 -10.98 22.04
CA GLY A 128 -13.19 -11.04 23.48
C GLY A 128 -12.66 -9.74 24.11
N ARG A 129 -12.48 -8.66 23.35
CA ARG A 129 -12.21 -7.32 23.88
C ARG A 129 -12.62 -6.21 22.90
N THR A 130 -12.76 -5.00 23.41
CA THR A 130 -12.95 -3.80 22.57
C THR A 130 -11.64 -3.45 21.82
N PRO A 131 -11.73 -3.01 20.55
CA PRO A 131 -10.62 -2.37 19.84
C PRO A 131 -10.06 -1.16 20.61
N ARG A 132 -8.75 -1.00 20.62
CA ARG A 132 -7.99 0.05 21.32
C ARG A 132 -7.10 0.84 20.37
N GLN A 133 -6.65 0.21 19.29
CA GLN A 133 -5.87 0.88 18.24
C GLN A 133 -6.82 1.40 17.15
N ARG A 134 -6.56 2.60 16.62
CA ARG A 134 -7.35 3.16 15.50
C ARG A 134 -7.02 2.51 14.16
N GLY A 135 -5.77 2.08 13.96
CA GLY A 135 -5.31 1.46 12.73
C GLY A 135 -5.38 2.33 11.47
N ILE A 136 -5.40 3.66 11.62
CA ILE A 136 -5.26 4.58 10.48
C ILE A 136 -3.77 4.89 10.32
N THR A 137 -3.28 4.95 9.08
CA THR A 137 -1.89 5.34 8.80
C THR A 137 -1.55 6.79 9.18
N LEU A 138 -0.26 7.12 9.13
CA LEU A 138 0.33 8.36 9.64
C LEU A 138 0.25 9.52 8.63
N LEU A 139 -0.96 10.01 8.36
CA LEU A 139 -1.20 11.05 7.35
C LEU A 139 -0.54 12.40 7.66
N GLN A 140 -0.47 12.80 8.93
CA GLN A 140 0.07 14.11 9.29
C GLN A 140 1.60 14.12 9.14
N GLU A 141 2.22 13.04 9.58
CA GLU A 141 3.64 12.74 9.48
C GLU A 141 4.04 12.59 8.01
N ALA A 142 3.25 11.85 7.22
CA ALA A 142 3.46 11.70 5.77
C ALA A 142 3.44 13.07 5.05
N ARG A 143 2.43 13.91 5.32
CA ARG A 143 2.37 15.28 4.78
C ARG A 143 3.56 16.13 5.21
N SER A 144 3.96 16.02 6.47
CA SER A 144 5.10 16.77 7.02
C SER A 144 6.43 16.33 6.40
N ALA A 145 6.56 15.05 6.06
CA ALA A 145 7.71 14.50 5.35
C ALA A 145 7.71 14.81 3.83
N GLY A 146 6.59 15.30 3.28
CA GLY A 146 6.45 15.62 1.86
C GLY A 146 5.87 14.49 0.99
N VAL A 147 5.36 13.41 1.59
CA VAL A 147 4.64 12.36 0.87
C VAL A 147 3.25 12.87 0.50
N ALA A 148 2.83 12.68 -0.76
CA ALA A 148 1.48 13.01 -1.19
C ALA A 148 0.47 12.12 -0.44
N THR A 149 -0.65 12.68 0.00
CA THR A 149 -1.66 11.93 0.76
C THR A 149 -3.07 12.12 0.21
N LEU A 150 -3.86 11.05 0.20
CA LEU A 150 -5.30 11.10 -0.12
C LEU A 150 -6.13 10.36 0.93
N LEU A 151 -7.45 10.55 0.85
CA LEU A 151 -8.45 9.81 1.61
C LEU A 151 -9.35 9.06 0.64
N GLY A 152 -9.66 7.79 0.94
CA GLY A 152 -10.59 6.96 0.18
C GLY A 152 -11.73 6.42 1.04
N CYS A 153 -12.83 6.01 0.39
CA CYS A 153 -13.94 5.33 1.06
C CYS A 153 -13.70 3.82 1.24
N ASP A 154 -12.93 3.21 0.34
CA ASP A 154 -12.71 1.76 0.21
C ASP A 154 -13.98 0.99 -0.16
N ASN A 155 -14.84 0.79 0.84
CA ASN A 155 -15.99 -0.09 0.79
C ASN A 155 -17.27 0.72 1.02
N VAL A 156 -18.32 0.40 0.27
CA VAL A 156 -19.65 0.98 0.45
C VAL A 156 -20.67 -0.14 0.43
N GLN A 157 -21.26 -0.44 1.59
CA GLN A 157 -22.29 -1.46 1.76
C GLN A 157 -21.92 -2.84 1.19
N ASP A 158 -20.69 -3.30 1.46
CA ASP A 158 -20.20 -4.60 1.02
C ASP A 158 -19.81 -5.53 2.20
N ALA A 159 -19.13 -6.63 1.88
CA ALA A 159 -18.73 -7.64 2.86
C ALA A 159 -17.71 -7.15 3.90
N PHE A 160 -16.99 -6.06 3.63
CA PHE A 160 -15.96 -5.50 4.51
C PHE A 160 -16.49 -4.29 5.29
N CYS A 161 -17.32 -3.45 4.67
CA CYS A 161 -17.98 -2.33 5.34
C CYS A 161 -19.48 -2.28 5.00
N PRO A 162 -20.38 -2.55 5.96
CA PRO A 162 -21.83 -2.48 5.72
C PRO A 162 -22.36 -1.05 5.68
N ALA A 163 -21.52 -0.05 5.98
CA ALA A 163 -21.88 1.37 6.01
C ALA A 163 -21.52 2.07 4.69
N GLY A 164 -21.93 3.34 4.58
CA GLY A 164 -21.65 4.20 3.42
C GLY A 164 -22.88 4.46 2.55
N SER A 165 -22.74 5.45 1.67
CA SER A 165 -23.71 5.82 0.64
C SER A 165 -22.99 6.27 -0.63
N LEU A 166 -23.62 6.04 -1.79
CA LEU A 166 -23.16 6.52 -3.09
C LEU A 166 -23.48 8.01 -3.29
#